data_AF-A0A9E0QCB4-F1
#
_entry.id   AF-A0A9E0QCB4-F1
#
_cell.length_a   1.000
_cell.length_b   1.000
_cell.length_c   1.000
_cell.angle_alpha   90.00
_cell.angle_beta   90.00
_cell.angle_gamma   90.00
#
_symmetry.space_group_name_H-M   'P 1'
#
loop_
_entity.id
_entity.type
_entity.pdbx_description
1 polymer ?
#
loop_
_entity_poly.entity_id
_entity_poly.type
_entity_poly.pdbx_seq_one_letter_code
_entity_poly.pdbx_strand_id
1 'polypeptide(L)'
;TAYKYEIERNLRTKDYSGFLLLGLNDYSGQGTALVGPLNVFWKEKGYVDSKQWKEFCGKIVPLAKFPKFVFQNTDTLNIPIEVYNASEGEIKDADIVYSIVDKDMHSDIIAKYNTTVKYGKNNEIKPVTLQLCEIKTPSKLTLKVSVNGNTNEWDFWVYPAKEEMPKTKDIYITDTLDSKAIKILNKGGKVLITAGGKIRYGNDVKQTYLPVFWNTSWFKMRPPHTTGAYIMSNHPIFKDFATDSWQNINWWELINRAQVMNLQEFPEDYQPIYQPIDTWHVSRKLGMIIEANVLKGKLLMTTFDINSNLNKRIVARQLRKSILEYMSGDSFKPEMTLDIKVIHDLFEKEATKVNMFTKDSPDELKPKIIR
;
A
#
# COMPACT_ATOMS: atom_id res chain seq x y z
N THR A 1 10.00 1.35 -2.61
CA THR A 1 10.38 0.79 -1.29
C THR A 1 10.53 1.91 -0.28
N ALA A 2 10.41 1.65 1.03
CA ALA A 2 10.62 2.70 2.06
C ALA A 2 12.05 3.28 2.02
N TYR A 3 13.06 2.42 1.80
CA TYR A 3 14.46 2.84 1.63
C TYR A 3 14.66 3.85 0.51
N LYS A 4 14.05 3.61 -0.66
CA LYS A 4 14.11 4.56 -1.78
C LYS A 4 13.63 5.95 -1.37
N TYR A 5 12.44 6.05 -0.76
CA TYR A 5 11.89 7.34 -0.33
C TYR A 5 12.75 8.05 0.71
N GLU A 6 13.29 7.33 1.70
CA GLU A 6 14.17 7.90 2.74
C GLU A 6 15.51 8.39 2.16
N ILE A 7 16.15 7.58 1.31
CA ILE A 7 17.42 7.93 0.66
C ILE A 7 17.22 9.12 -0.28
N GLU A 8 16.20 9.10 -1.14
CA GLU A 8 15.91 10.24 -2.01
C GLU A 8 15.60 11.51 -1.20
N ARG A 9 14.89 11.41 -0.06
CA ARG A 9 14.66 12.55 0.83
C ARG A 9 15.98 13.09 1.36
N ASN A 10 16.90 12.23 1.77
CA ASN A 10 18.25 12.64 2.19
C ASN A 10 18.99 13.36 1.05
N LEU A 11 19.00 12.77 -0.16
CA LEU A 11 19.69 13.34 -1.33
C LEU A 11 19.11 14.70 -1.76
N ARG A 12 17.80 14.92 -1.60
CA ARG A 12 17.14 16.23 -1.82
C ARG A 12 17.37 17.23 -0.68
N THR A 13 17.83 16.81 0.49
CA THR A 13 18.01 17.71 1.63
C THR A 13 19.41 18.36 1.57
N LYS A 14 19.44 19.68 1.35
CA LYS A 14 20.64 20.48 1.06
C LYS A 14 21.79 20.26 2.05
N ASP A 15 21.49 20.34 3.35
CA ASP A 15 22.53 20.36 4.39
C ASP A 15 22.80 18.96 5.01
N TYR A 16 22.18 17.91 4.47
CA TYR A 16 22.47 16.54 4.91
C TYR A 16 23.71 16.02 4.19
N SER A 17 24.72 15.58 4.92
CA SER A 17 25.97 15.08 4.32
C SER A 17 25.89 13.65 3.80
N GLY A 18 24.92 12.87 4.27
CA GLY A 18 24.73 11.47 3.87
C GLY A 18 23.81 10.71 4.82
N PHE A 19 23.81 9.39 4.72
CA PHE A 19 23.07 8.49 5.58
C PHE A 19 23.90 7.24 5.88
N LEU A 20 23.58 6.57 6.99
CA LEU A 20 24.11 5.26 7.34
C LEU A 20 22.92 4.34 7.59
N LEU A 21 22.86 3.21 6.88
CA LEU A 21 21.85 2.18 7.15
C LEU A 21 22.26 1.37 8.37
N LEU A 22 21.27 0.95 9.16
CA LEU A 22 21.50 0.08 10.32
C LEU A 22 22.16 -1.25 9.92
N GLY A 23 21.80 -1.78 8.75
CA GLY A 23 22.40 -2.98 8.18
C GLY A 23 21.92 -3.22 6.75
N LEU A 24 22.76 -3.88 5.94
CA LEU A 24 22.38 -4.30 4.59
C LEU A 24 21.61 -5.64 4.59
N ASN A 25 21.81 -6.46 5.63
CA ASN A 25 21.14 -7.72 5.87
C ASN A 25 20.24 -7.64 7.12
N ASP A 26 19.29 -8.56 7.22
CA ASP A 26 18.50 -8.72 8.43
C ASP A 26 19.34 -9.13 9.62
N TYR A 27 18.97 -8.62 10.78
CA TYR A 27 19.61 -8.91 12.05
C TYR A 27 18.76 -9.92 12.85
N SER A 28 19.35 -11.06 13.19
CA SER A 28 18.66 -12.15 13.92
C SER A 28 18.62 -11.97 15.43
N GLY A 29 19.43 -11.07 15.98
CA GLY A 29 19.41 -10.77 17.41
C GLY A 29 18.10 -10.10 17.84
N GLN A 30 17.88 -10.04 19.15
CA GLN A 30 16.79 -9.26 19.74
C GLN A 30 15.36 -9.67 19.32
N GLY A 31 15.15 -10.91 18.85
CA GLY A 31 13.82 -11.35 18.37
C GLY A 31 13.56 -11.05 16.89
N THR A 32 14.62 -10.83 16.11
CA THR A 32 14.63 -10.53 14.67
C THR A 32 14.28 -9.08 14.33
N ALA A 33 15.06 -8.50 13.42
CA ALA A 33 14.90 -7.18 12.86
C ALA A 33 15.04 -7.27 11.33
N LEU A 34 13.94 -7.05 10.62
CA LEU A 34 13.86 -7.19 9.15
C LEU A 34 14.35 -5.94 8.42
N VAL A 35 15.48 -5.40 8.86
CA VAL A 35 16.01 -4.09 8.46
C VAL A 35 16.74 -4.14 7.12
N GLY A 36 17.26 -5.29 6.69
CA GLY A 36 18.08 -5.34 5.47
C GLY A 36 17.25 -5.38 4.17
N PRO A 37 17.77 -4.85 3.04
CA PRO A 37 17.36 -5.32 1.71
C PRO A 37 17.74 -6.78 1.44
N LEU A 38 18.75 -7.30 2.11
CA LEU A 38 19.12 -8.71 2.10
C LEU A 38 18.55 -9.43 3.33
N ASN A 39 18.28 -10.72 3.21
CA ASN A 39 17.92 -11.54 4.36
C ASN A 39 19.16 -11.84 5.24
N VAL A 40 18.96 -12.54 6.37
CA VAL A 40 20.04 -12.87 7.33
C VAL A 40 21.18 -13.69 6.71
N PHE A 41 20.93 -14.39 5.60
CA PHE A 41 21.92 -15.16 4.85
C PHE A 41 22.53 -14.39 3.68
N TRP A 42 22.37 -13.06 3.64
CA TRP A 42 22.86 -12.18 2.58
C TRP A 42 22.27 -12.45 1.19
N LYS A 43 21.10 -13.11 1.12
CA LYS A 43 20.39 -13.34 -0.14
C LYS A 43 19.35 -12.26 -0.37
N GLU A 44 19.07 -11.98 -1.65
CA GLU A 44 18.04 -11.02 -2.05
C GLU A 44 16.65 -11.46 -1.55
N LYS A 45 15.86 -10.48 -1.11
CA LYS A 45 14.46 -10.69 -0.67
C LYS A 45 13.46 -10.64 -1.83
N GLY A 46 13.90 -10.29 -3.04
CA GLY A 46 13.08 -10.24 -4.24
C GLY A 46 12.28 -8.94 -4.46
N TYR A 47 12.36 -7.95 -3.57
CA TYR A 47 11.66 -6.66 -3.74
C TYR A 47 12.51 -5.55 -4.35
N VAL A 48 13.83 -5.71 -4.36
CA VAL A 48 14.80 -4.79 -4.98
C VAL A 48 16.08 -5.56 -5.30
N ASP A 49 16.59 -5.42 -6.51
CA ASP A 49 17.90 -5.96 -6.91
C ASP A 49 19.00 -4.89 -6.82
N SER A 50 20.25 -5.30 -7.07
CA SER A 50 21.39 -4.37 -7.03
C SER A 50 21.36 -3.27 -8.11
N LYS A 51 20.69 -3.51 -9.25
CA LYS A 51 20.56 -2.52 -10.33
C LYS A 51 19.56 -1.46 -9.91
N GLN A 52 18.38 -1.85 -9.46
CA GLN A 52 17.33 -0.99 -8.93
C GLN A 52 17.81 -0.21 -7.70
N TRP A 53 18.63 -0.82 -6.83
CA TRP A 53 19.19 -0.12 -5.68
C TRP A 53 20.07 1.07 -6.08
N LYS A 54 20.87 0.92 -7.15
CA LYS A 54 21.74 1.99 -7.67
C LYS A 54 20.95 3.14 -8.29
N GLU A 55 19.71 2.92 -8.71
CA GLU A 55 18.86 3.97 -9.28
C GLU A 55 18.58 5.10 -8.28
N PHE A 56 18.49 4.78 -6.99
CA PHE A 56 18.27 5.78 -5.93
C PHE A 56 19.47 5.92 -4.96
N CYS A 57 20.50 5.09 -5.08
CA CYS A 57 21.69 5.07 -4.22
C CYS A 57 23.00 5.08 -5.04
N GLY A 58 23.00 5.70 -6.22
CA GLY A 58 24.13 5.78 -7.15
C GLY A 58 24.95 7.06 -7.04
N LYS A 59 25.98 7.19 -7.90
CA LYS A 59 26.83 8.39 -8.02
C LYS A 59 26.06 9.55 -8.68
N ILE A 60 25.16 9.24 -9.61
CA ILE A 60 24.27 10.21 -10.26
C ILE A 60 22.84 9.69 -10.04
N VAL A 61 22.01 10.47 -9.36
CA VAL A 61 20.64 10.07 -9.01
C VAL A 61 19.67 11.15 -9.45
N PRO A 62 18.81 10.88 -10.44
CA PRO A 62 17.66 11.72 -10.72
C PRO A 62 16.64 11.64 -9.57
N LEU A 63 16.04 12.78 -9.22
CA LEU A 63 15.15 12.93 -8.07
C LEU A 63 13.89 13.70 -8.49
N ALA A 64 12.78 12.98 -8.66
CA ALA A 64 11.48 13.59 -8.87
C ALA A 64 10.84 14.07 -7.56
N LYS A 65 10.17 15.21 -7.60
CA LYS A 65 9.47 15.81 -6.45
C LYS A 65 7.96 15.81 -6.69
N PHE A 66 7.35 14.63 -6.53
CA PHE A 66 5.90 14.49 -6.67
C PHE A 66 5.16 15.25 -5.57
N PRO A 67 4.23 16.17 -5.89
CA PRO A 67 3.38 16.83 -4.90
C PRO A 67 2.29 15.89 -4.37
N LYS A 68 1.89 14.92 -5.19
CA LYS A 68 0.97 13.83 -4.91
C LYS A 68 1.27 12.68 -5.87
N PHE A 69 0.84 11.47 -5.54
CA PHE A 69 1.01 10.28 -6.38
C PHE A 69 -0.28 9.85 -7.08
N VAL A 70 -1.43 10.43 -6.71
CA VAL A 70 -2.73 10.14 -7.29
C VAL A 70 -3.26 11.40 -7.96
N PHE A 71 -3.61 11.28 -9.23
CA PHE A 71 -4.08 12.36 -10.09
C PHE A 71 -5.44 12.01 -10.69
N GLN A 72 -6.18 13.04 -11.08
CA GLN A 72 -7.29 12.91 -12.01
C GLN A 72 -6.79 13.13 -13.43
N ASN A 73 -7.46 12.56 -14.43
CA ASN A 73 -7.11 12.78 -15.83
C ASN A 73 -7.32 14.22 -16.33
N THR A 74 -8.01 15.06 -15.54
CA THR A 74 -8.10 16.51 -15.77
C THR A 74 -6.95 17.30 -15.14
N ASP A 75 -6.08 16.65 -14.36
CA ASP A 75 -4.89 17.30 -13.83
C ASP A 75 -3.82 17.44 -14.92
N THR A 76 -2.98 18.46 -14.78
CA THR A 76 -1.70 18.54 -15.49
C THR A 76 -0.60 18.05 -14.54
N LEU A 77 0.17 17.06 -14.97
CA LEU A 77 1.37 16.63 -14.27
C LEU A 77 2.40 17.76 -14.33
N ASN A 78 2.93 18.17 -13.19
CA ASN A 78 4.01 19.15 -13.08
C ASN A 78 4.97 18.69 -11.98
N ILE A 79 6.05 18.02 -12.36
CA ILE A 79 6.99 17.39 -11.42
C ILE A 79 8.35 18.08 -11.53
N PRO A 80 8.78 18.85 -10.52
CA PRO A 80 10.15 19.33 -10.43
C PRO A 80 11.13 18.16 -10.37
N ILE A 81 12.22 18.27 -11.11
CA ILE A 81 13.29 17.27 -11.15
C ILE A 81 14.59 17.91 -10.68
N GLU A 82 15.24 17.25 -9.73
CA GLU A 82 16.59 17.56 -9.28
C GLU A 82 17.53 16.40 -9.64
N VAL A 83 18.83 16.67 -9.74
CA VAL A 83 19.87 15.65 -9.90
C VAL A 83 20.87 15.76 -8.76
N TYR A 84 21.08 14.65 -8.05
CA TYR A 84 22.25 14.48 -7.20
C TYR A 84 23.41 14.00 -8.06
N ASN A 85 24.52 14.72 -8.02
CA ASN A 85 25.73 14.40 -8.77
C ASN A 85 26.93 14.34 -7.82
N ALA A 86 27.32 13.13 -7.43
CA ALA A 86 28.54 12.84 -6.70
C ALA A 86 29.70 12.40 -7.63
N SER A 87 29.64 12.71 -8.94
CA SER A 87 30.77 12.49 -9.84
C SER A 87 31.96 13.37 -9.46
N GLU A 88 33.15 13.12 -9.99
CA GLU A 88 34.36 13.91 -9.65
C GLU A 88 34.37 15.27 -10.38
N GLY A 89 33.21 15.93 -10.48
CA GLY A 89 33.06 17.23 -11.11
C GLY A 89 31.68 17.50 -11.70
N GLU A 90 31.63 18.56 -12.49
CA GLU A 90 30.48 18.91 -13.30
C GLU A 90 30.37 17.99 -14.52
N ILE A 91 29.14 17.57 -14.83
CA ILE A 91 28.82 16.84 -16.06
C ILE A 91 28.34 17.85 -17.08
N LYS A 92 29.17 18.14 -18.07
CA LYS A 92 28.80 18.97 -19.21
C LYS A 92 28.01 18.15 -20.21
N ASP A 93 27.00 18.77 -20.82
CA ASP A 93 26.21 18.17 -21.90
C ASP A 93 25.56 16.81 -21.52
N ALA A 94 25.12 16.67 -20.28
CA ALA A 94 24.46 15.46 -19.80
C ALA A 94 23.17 15.17 -20.60
N ASP A 95 23.05 13.97 -21.16
CA ASP A 95 21.86 13.48 -21.87
C ASP A 95 20.74 13.19 -20.87
N ILE A 96 19.68 13.99 -20.95
CA ILE A 96 18.49 13.87 -20.12
C ILE A 96 17.35 13.27 -20.94
N VAL A 97 16.77 12.18 -20.46
CA VAL A 97 15.61 11.54 -21.09
C VAL A 97 14.51 11.35 -20.06
N TYR A 98 13.31 11.82 -20.37
CA TYR A 98 12.10 11.55 -19.60
C TYR A 98 11.18 10.65 -20.40
N SER A 99 10.68 9.58 -19.77
CA SER A 99 9.66 8.72 -20.36
C SER A 99 8.56 8.39 -19.38
N ILE A 100 7.37 8.10 -19.93
CA ILE A 100 6.25 7.52 -19.19
C ILE A 100 6.09 6.08 -19.66
N VAL A 101 6.00 5.16 -18.70
CA VAL A 101 5.75 3.74 -18.96
C VAL A 101 4.38 3.36 -18.45
N ASP A 102 3.58 2.69 -19.28
CA ASP A 102 2.27 2.17 -18.89
C ASP A 102 2.35 0.76 -18.27
N LYS A 103 1.19 0.22 -17.88
CA LYS A 103 1.09 -1.12 -17.29
C LYS A 103 1.47 -2.26 -18.26
N ASP A 104 1.40 -2.00 -19.57
CA ASP A 104 1.68 -2.95 -20.64
C ASP A 104 3.14 -2.81 -21.14
N MET A 105 3.96 -2.06 -20.39
CA MET A 105 5.38 -1.80 -20.66
C MET A 105 5.64 -0.96 -21.92
N HIS A 106 4.61 -0.28 -22.47
CA HIS A 106 4.83 0.73 -23.51
C HIS A 106 5.50 1.94 -22.89
N SER A 107 6.54 2.45 -23.54
CA SER A 107 7.36 3.55 -23.06
C SER A 107 7.36 4.70 -24.06
N ASP A 108 6.74 5.81 -23.68
CA ASP A 108 6.71 7.03 -24.48
C ASP A 108 7.78 8.01 -23.98
N ILE A 109 8.70 8.41 -24.86
CA ILE A 109 9.67 9.47 -24.56
C ILE A 109 8.93 10.81 -24.66
N ILE A 110 8.80 11.51 -23.53
CA ILE A 110 8.09 12.79 -23.44
C ILE A 110 9.02 14.00 -23.54
N ALA A 111 10.31 13.82 -23.27
CA ALA A 111 11.33 14.85 -23.47
C ALA A 111 12.73 14.22 -23.59
N LYS A 112 13.56 14.83 -24.44
CA LYS A 112 15.00 14.56 -24.52
C LYS A 112 15.76 15.85 -24.77
N TYR A 113 16.79 16.12 -23.98
CA TYR A 113 17.61 17.32 -24.11
C TYR A 113 18.93 17.17 -23.36
N ASN A 114 19.88 18.05 -23.63
CA ASN A 114 21.14 18.10 -22.90
C ASN A 114 21.20 19.30 -21.96
N THR A 115 21.89 19.15 -20.84
CA THR A 115 22.16 20.25 -19.90
C THR A 115 23.40 19.99 -19.06
N THR A 116 23.87 21.01 -18.35
CA THR A 116 25.00 20.89 -17.45
C THR A 116 24.51 20.58 -16.03
N VAL A 117 25.08 19.55 -15.40
CA VAL A 117 24.77 19.16 -14.02
C VAL A 117 26.00 19.40 -13.14
N LYS A 118 25.91 20.34 -12.20
CA LYS A 118 27.03 20.68 -11.31
C LYS A 118 27.30 19.55 -10.31
N TYR A 119 28.48 19.54 -9.72
CA TYR A 119 28.78 18.66 -8.59
C TYR A 119 27.90 19.01 -7.38
N GLY A 120 27.40 17.99 -6.68
CA GLY A 120 26.66 18.11 -5.43
C GLY A 120 25.16 17.82 -5.54
N LYS A 121 24.42 18.33 -4.56
CA LYS A 121 22.97 18.16 -4.39
C LYS A 121 22.18 19.28 -5.07
N ASN A 122 20.88 19.07 -5.21
CA ASN A 122 19.89 20.07 -5.61
C ASN A 122 20.16 20.74 -6.97
N ASN A 123 20.72 20.01 -7.94
CA ASN A 123 20.82 20.50 -9.31
C ASN A 123 19.44 20.45 -9.97
N GLU A 124 18.74 21.58 -10.03
CA GLU A 124 17.46 21.67 -10.72
C GLU A 124 17.65 21.57 -12.24
N ILE A 125 16.85 20.71 -12.87
CA ILE A 125 16.76 20.58 -14.33
C ILE A 125 15.31 20.82 -14.77
N LYS A 126 15.02 20.76 -16.08
CA LYS A 126 13.67 21.09 -16.58
C LYS A 126 12.62 20.18 -15.92
N PRO A 127 11.50 20.72 -15.42
CA PRO A 127 10.45 19.90 -14.83
C PRO A 127 9.77 19.03 -15.90
N VAL A 128 9.09 17.97 -15.45
CA VAL A 128 8.18 17.19 -16.30
C VAL A 128 6.81 17.83 -16.29
N THR A 129 6.32 18.21 -17.48
CA THR A 129 4.96 18.73 -17.67
C THR A 129 4.21 17.87 -18.68
N LEU A 130 3.05 17.34 -18.30
CA LEU A 130 2.24 16.46 -19.17
C LEU A 130 0.74 16.61 -18.89
N GLN A 131 -0.08 16.70 -19.93
CA GLN A 131 -1.53 16.64 -19.80
C GLN A 131 -1.98 15.19 -19.67
N LEU A 132 -2.86 14.91 -18.71
CA LEU A 132 -3.33 13.55 -18.42
C LEU A 132 -4.67 13.21 -19.11
N CYS A 133 -5.17 14.09 -19.98
CA CYS A 133 -6.51 14.01 -20.53
C CYS A 133 -6.76 12.74 -21.35
N GLU A 134 -5.74 12.17 -21.99
CA GLU A 134 -5.84 10.94 -22.79
C GLU A 134 -6.02 9.68 -21.94
N ILE A 135 -5.77 9.74 -20.63
CA ILE A 135 -5.94 8.60 -19.74
C ILE A 135 -7.40 8.50 -19.33
N LYS A 136 -8.15 7.60 -19.97
CA LYS A 136 -9.60 7.45 -19.78
C LYS A 136 -10.00 6.37 -18.79
N THR A 137 -9.08 5.48 -18.44
CA THR A 137 -9.30 4.38 -17.50
C THR A 137 -8.37 4.49 -16.30
N PRO A 138 -8.76 3.96 -15.12
CA PRO A 138 -7.88 3.85 -13.96
C PRO A 138 -6.54 3.20 -14.34
N SER A 139 -5.45 3.92 -14.16
CA SER A 139 -4.14 3.51 -14.68
C SER A 139 -3.04 3.75 -13.66
N LYS A 140 -2.12 2.79 -13.55
CA LYS A 140 -0.80 2.96 -12.94
C LYS A 140 0.18 3.30 -14.05
N LEU A 141 0.95 4.35 -13.87
CA LEU A 141 1.98 4.82 -14.78
C LEU A 141 3.31 4.98 -14.03
N THR A 142 4.42 4.88 -14.75
CA THR A 142 5.76 5.06 -14.19
C THR A 142 6.46 6.20 -14.90
N LEU A 143 6.87 7.25 -14.17
CA LEU A 143 7.79 8.25 -14.68
C LEU A 143 9.21 7.70 -14.58
N LYS A 144 9.92 7.58 -15.70
CA LYS A 144 11.35 7.29 -15.77
C LYS A 144 12.14 8.53 -16.14
N VAL A 145 13.20 8.78 -15.38
CA VAL A 145 14.17 9.83 -15.67
C VAL A 145 15.55 9.20 -15.82
N SER A 146 16.24 9.52 -16.90
CA SER A 146 17.62 9.11 -17.19
C SER A 146 18.53 10.32 -17.27
N VAL A 147 19.72 10.22 -16.67
CA VAL A 147 20.82 11.19 -16.78
C VAL A 147 22.09 10.42 -17.16
N ASN A 148 22.55 10.57 -18.41
CA ASN A 148 23.65 9.78 -18.99
C ASN A 148 23.50 8.26 -18.75
N GLY A 149 22.27 7.74 -18.88
CA GLY A 149 21.97 6.32 -18.68
C GLY A 149 21.76 5.90 -17.22
N ASN A 150 22.01 6.77 -16.23
CA ASN A 150 21.63 6.52 -14.83
C ASN A 150 20.15 6.82 -14.66
N THR A 151 19.37 5.81 -14.30
CA THR A 151 17.91 5.90 -14.23
C THR A 151 17.41 6.01 -12.81
N ASN A 152 16.25 6.63 -12.65
CA ASN A 152 15.37 6.45 -11.51
C ASN A 152 13.91 6.56 -11.97
N GLU A 153 12.99 5.94 -11.22
CA GLU A 153 11.60 5.77 -11.63
C GLU A 153 10.58 5.95 -10.51
N TRP A 154 9.38 6.44 -10.80
CA TRP A 154 8.33 6.63 -9.80
C TRP A 154 6.96 6.26 -10.34
N ASP A 155 6.28 5.37 -9.63
CA ASP A 155 4.88 5.04 -9.88
C ASP A 155 3.98 6.23 -9.50
N PHE A 156 2.98 6.50 -10.33
CA PHE A 156 1.86 7.37 -10.03
C PHE A 156 0.58 6.81 -10.65
N TRP A 157 -0.57 7.26 -10.16
CA TRP A 157 -1.88 6.74 -10.57
C TRP A 157 -2.74 7.85 -11.10
N VAL A 158 -3.48 7.54 -12.15
CA VAL A 158 -4.42 8.47 -12.78
C VAL A 158 -5.77 7.80 -12.83
N TYR A 159 -6.78 8.50 -12.31
CA TYR A 159 -8.17 8.06 -12.31
C TYR A 159 -9.05 9.05 -13.10
N PRO A 160 -10.16 8.59 -13.70
CA PRO A 160 -11.09 9.49 -14.36
C PRO A 160 -11.66 10.53 -13.37
N ALA A 161 -11.74 11.78 -13.82
CA ALA A 161 -12.24 12.87 -12.97
C ALA A 161 -13.73 12.71 -12.62
N LYS A 162 -14.51 12.19 -13.56
CA LYS A 162 -15.94 11.92 -13.43
C LYS A 162 -16.19 10.44 -13.67
N GLU A 163 -16.86 9.81 -12.71
CA GLU A 163 -17.39 8.47 -12.86
C GLU A 163 -18.79 8.43 -12.28
N GLU A 164 -19.72 7.84 -13.03
CA GLU A 164 -21.05 7.55 -12.51
C GLU A 164 -20.98 6.36 -11.55
N MET A 165 -21.54 6.54 -10.35
CA MET A 165 -21.64 5.45 -9.39
C MET A 165 -22.70 4.44 -9.87
N PRO A 166 -22.41 3.13 -9.83
CA PRO A 166 -23.37 2.10 -10.21
C PRO A 166 -24.64 2.19 -9.36
N LYS A 167 -25.78 1.90 -9.98
CA LYS A 167 -27.06 1.81 -9.26
C LYS A 167 -27.02 0.60 -8.34
N THR A 168 -27.32 0.80 -7.06
CA THR A 168 -27.21 -0.24 -6.02
C THR A 168 -28.56 -0.90 -5.70
N LYS A 169 -29.48 -1.00 -6.66
CA LYS A 169 -30.87 -1.40 -6.39
C LYS A 169 -30.99 -2.77 -5.71
N ASP A 170 -30.06 -3.69 -6.00
CA ASP A 170 -30.07 -5.06 -5.50
C ASP A 170 -29.02 -5.32 -4.41
N ILE A 171 -28.36 -4.28 -3.90
CA ILE A 171 -27.31 -4.38 -2.88
C ILE A 171 -27.75 -3.58 -1.66
N TYR A 172 -27.89 -4.25 -0.52
CA TYR A 172 -28.07 -3.57 0.75
C TYR A 172 -26.73 -3.17 1.34
N ILE A 173 -26.52 -1.86 1.50
CA ILE A 173 -25.29 -1.29 2.07
C ILE A 173 -25.56 -0.91 3.52
N THR A 174 -24.72 -1.37 4.44
CA THR A 174 -24.78 -1.07 5.87
C THR A 174 -23.36 -1.05 6.48
N ASP A 175 -23.21 -0.65 7.73
CA ASP A 175 -21.91 -0.62 8.45
C ASP A 175 -21.76 -1.77 9.46
N THR A 176 -22.78 -2.61 9.62
CA THR A 176 -22.80 -3.72 10.57
C THR A 176 -23.69 -4.87 10.09
N LEU A 177 -23.63 -6.03 10.76
CA LEU A 177 -24.54 -7.15 10.51
C LEU A 177 -25.90 -6.92 11.21
N ASP A 178 -26.63 -5.88 10.78
CA ASP A 178 -27.92 -5.53 11.37
C ASP A 178 -29.05 -6.51 11.02
N SER A 179 -30.21 -6.38 11.70
CA SER A 179 -31.36 -7.26 11.47
C SER A 179 -31.89 -7.24 10.03
N LYS A 180 -31.68 -6.15 9.28
CA LYS A 180 -32.09 -6.04 7.88
C LYS A 180 -31.10 -6.76 6.96
N ALA A 181 -29.80 -6.68 7.22
CA ALA A 181 -28.76 -7.45 6.53
C ALA A 181 -29.06 -8.95 6.66
N ILE A 182 -29.34 -9.42 7.87
CA ILE A 182 -29.69 -10.82 8.14
C ILE A 182 -30.94 -11.24 7.37
N LYS A 183 -31.99 -10.41 7.35
CA LYS A 183 -33.22 -10.68 6.57
C LYS A 183 -32.95 -10.77 5.07
N ILE A 184 -32.07 -9.94 4.53
CA ILE A 184 -31.73 -9.92 3.10
C ILE A 184 -30.89 -11.14 2.74
N LEU A 185 -29.88 -11.49 3.55
CA LEU A 185 -29.09 -12.71 3.38
C LEU A 185 -29.96 -13.98 3.45
N ASN A 186 -30.93 -14.05 4.37
CA ASN A 186 -31.89 -15.16 4.44
C ASN A 186 -32.76 -15.30 3.18
N LYS A 187 -33.04 -14.20 2.47
CA LYS A 187 -33.80 -14.18 1.21
C LYS A 187 -32.92 -14.41 -0.03
N GLY A 188 -31.62 -14.61 0.14
CA GLY A 188 -30.68 -14.79 -0.97
C GLY A 188 -30.18 -13.50 -1.61
N GLY A 189 -30.39 -12.35 -0.97
CA GLY A 189 -29.94 -11.06 -1.46
C GLY A 189 -28.44 -10.81 -1.27
N LYS A 190 -27.98 -9.64 -1.76
CA LYS A 190 -26.59 -9.19 -1.66
C LYS A 190 -26.46 -8.13 -0.58
N VAL A 191 -25.46 -8.26 0.28
CA VAL A 191 -25.15 -7.28 1.33
C VAL A 191 -23.70 -6.81 1.19
N LEU A 192 -23.52 -5.49 1.22
CA LEU A 192 -22.22 -4.83 1.37
C LEU A 192 -22.13 -4.25 2.79
N ILE A 193 -21.15 -4.70 3.56
CA ILE A 193 -20.87 -4.14 4.88
C ILE A 193 -19.60 -3.29 4.83
N THR A 194 -19.71 -1.99 5.12
CA THR A 194 -18.57 -1.08 5.30
C THR A 194 -18.27 -0.92 6.79
N ALA A 195 -17.53 -1.86 7.35
CA ALA A 195 -17.38 -2.07 8.80
C ALA A 195 -16.28 -1.23 9.47
N GLY A 196 -15.67 -0.28 8.74
CA GLY A 196 -14.62 0.58 9.29
C GLY A 196 -15.08 1.33 10.54
N GLY A 197 -14.37 1.16 11.65
CA GLY A 197 -14.72 1.74 12.95
C GLY A 197 -15.66 0.88 13.81
N LYS A 198 -16.17 -0.24 13.28
CA LYS A 198 -17.13 -1.12 13.97
C LYS A 198 -16.54 -2.48 14.36
N ILE A 199 -15.38 -2.85 13.82
CA ILE A 199 -14.74 -4.14 14.13
C ILE A 199 -14.25 -4.15 15.57
N ARG A 200 -14.58 -5.21 16.31
CA ARG A 200 -13.98 -5.53 17.61
C ARG A 200 -12.88 -6.57 17.45
N TYR A 201 -13.12 -7.63 16.69
CA TYR A 201 -12.13 -8.70 16.53
C TYR A 201 -11.07 -8.30 15.49
N GLY A 202 -9.95 -7.76 15.97
CA GLY A 202 -8.89 -7.14 15.16
C GLY A 202 -8.65 -5.66 15.49
N ASN A 203 -9.41 -5.06 16.41
CA ASN A 203 -9.24 -3.66 16.82
C ASN A 203 -7.90 -3.37 17.53
N ASP A 204 -7.24 -4.41 18.04
CA ASP A 204 -5.95 -4.39 18.70
C ASP A 204 -4.79 -4.34 17.70
N VAL A 205 -5.03 -4.71 16.44
CA VAL A 205 -4.09 -4.53 15.33
C VAL A 205 -4.13 -3.09 14.86
N LYS A 206 -2.99 -2.40 14.89
CA LYS A 206 -2.86 -1.01 14.47
C LYS A 206 -2.17 -0.95 13.11
N GLN A 207 -2.98 -0.83 12.06
CA GLN A 207 -2.55 -0.71 10.67
C GLN A 207 -2.15 0.74 10.35
N THR A 208 -1.00 0.90 9.70
CA THR A 208 -0.59 2.16 9.06
C THR A 208 -0.01 1.89 7.69
N TYR A 209 0.19 2.94 6.88
CA TYR A 209 0.88 2.77 5.60
C TYR A 209 2.34 2.34 5.77
N LEU A 210 3.04 2.94 6.74
CA LEU A 210 4.41 2.54 7.04
C LEU A 210 4.42 1.18 7.74
N PRO A 211 5.28 0.25 7.31
CA PRO A 211 5.35 -1.07 7.90
C PRO A 211 6.08 -1.03 9.26
N VAL A 212 5.99 -2.13 10.00
CA VAL A 212 6.95 -2.43 11.08
C VAL A 212 8.36 -2.40 10.49
N PHE A 213 9.19 -1.49 11.00
CA PHE A 213 10.54 -1.27 10.50
C PHE A 213 11.63 -2.05 11.27
N TRP A 214 11.47 -2.23 12.59
CA TRP A 214 12.50 -2.83 13.44
C TRP A 214 11.98 -4.05 14.20
N ASN A 215 11.60 -3.88 15.47
CA ASN A 215 11.22 -4.99 16.34
C ASN A 215 10.10 -4.56 17.29
N THR A 216 8.87 -4.99 17.04
CA THR A 216 7.72 -4.61 17.87
C THR A 216 7.80 -5.21 19.28
N SER A 217 8.41 -6.39 19.45
CA SER A 217 8.56 -7.05 20.75
C SER A 217 9.36 -6.20 21.75
N TRP A 218 10.51 -5.64 21.33
CA TRP A 218 11.33 -4.74 22.12
C TRP A 218 10.62 -3.44 22.52
N PHE A 219 9.67 -3.01 21.69
CA PHE A 219 8.84 -1.83 21.97
C PHE A 219 7.49 -2.19 22.61
N LYS A 220 7.38 -3.34 23.31
CA LYS A 220 6.16 -3.77 24.02
C LYS A 220 4.94 -3.83 23.10
N MET A 221 5.15 -4.35 21.89
CA MET A 221 4.14 -4.42 20.83
C MET A 221 3.50 -3.06 20.53
N ARG A 222 4.31 -2.00 20.49
CA ARG A 222 3.83 -0.68 20.05
C ARG A 222 3.53 -0.71 18.55
N PRO A 223 2.49 0.02 18.10
CA PRO A 223 2.18 0.20 16.70
C PRO A 223 3.34 0.77 15.87
N PRO A 224 3.37 0.51 14.55
CA PRO A 224 2.38 -0.27 13.78
C PRO A 224 2.51 -1.78 13.98
N HIS A 225 1.49 -2.55 13.58
CA HIS A 225 1.45 -4.01 13.76
C HIS A 225 1.57 -4.79 12.45
N THR A 226 1.70 -4.12 11.31
CA THR A 226 1.67 -4.76 10.00
C THR A 226 2.90 -4.42 9.16
N THR A 227 3.26 -5.29 8.22
CA THR A 227 4.46 -5.19 7.38
C THR A 227 4.17 -4.87 5.91
N GLY A 228 2.89 -4.77 5.55
CA GLY A 228 2.40 -4.59 4.19
C GLY A 228 1.07 -5.31 4.02
N ALA A 229 0.72 -5.65 2.77
CA ALA A 229 -0.44 -6.46 2.48
C ALA A 229 -0.19 -7.35 1.25
N TYR A 230 -0.78 -8.53 1.28
CA TYR A 230 -1.09 -9.30 0.08
C TYR A 230 -2.40 -8.80 -0.52
N ILE A 231 -2.42 -8.59 -1.82
CA ILE A 231 -3.60 -8.18 -2.58
C ILE A 231 -3.83 -9.20 -3.68
N MET A 232 -5.03 -9.77 -3.74
CA MET A 232 -5.45 -10.64 -4.82
C MET A 232 -5.74 -9.81 -6.08
N SER A 233 -4.70 -9.27 -6.72
CA SER A 233 -4.81 -8.27 -7.80
C SER A 233 -5.53 -8.76 -9.06
N ASN A 234 -5.61 -10.07 -9.26
CA ASN A 234 -6.39 -10.71 -10.33
C ASN A 234 -7.88 -10.88 -10.00
N HIS A 235 -8.31 -10.55 -8.78
CA HIS A 235 -9.71 -10.67 -8.37
C HIS A 235 -10.58 -9.67 -9.16
N PRO A 236 -11.77 -10.06 -9.66
CA PRO A 236 -12.61 -9.20 -10.50
C PRO A 236 -13.01 -7.86 -9.86
N ILE A 237 -12.98 -7.77 -8.53
CA ILE A 237 -13.20 -6.51 -7.79
C ILE A 237 -12.20 -5.40 -8.16
N PHE A 238 -11.03 -5.73 -8.72
CA PHE A 238 -9.99 -4.77 -9.09
C PHE A 238 -9.93 -4.51 -10.59
N LYS A 239 -10.89 -5.01 -11.37
CA LYS A 239 -10.94 -4.82 -12.83
C LYS A 239 -10.79 -3.35 -13.24
N ASP A 240 -11.47 -2.46 -12.51
CA ASP A 240 -11.46 -1.02 -12.73
C ASP A 240 -10.74 -0.28 -11.58
N PHE A 241 -9.74 -0.92 -10.98
CA PHE A 241 -8.91 -0.36 -9.92
C PHE A 241 -7.45 -0.80 -10.09
N ALA A 242 -6.61 0.10 -10.57
CA ALA A 242 -5.18 -0.19 -10.75
C ALA A 242 -4.48 -0.48 -9.41
N THR A 243 -4.06 -1.74 -9.22
CA THR A 243 -3.33 -2.18 -8.04
C THR A 243 -2.27 -3.23 -8.37
N ASP A 244 -1.18 -3.21 -7.61
CA ASP A 244 -0.22 -4.31 -7.55
C ASP A 244 -0.77 -5.46 -6.66
N SER A 245 -0.06 -6.58 -6.60
CA SER A 245 -0.33 -7.67 -5.64
C SER A 245 0.19 -7.38 -4.22
N TRP A 246 0.74 -6.18 -4.02
CA TRP A 246 1.19 -5.65 -2.73
C TRP A 246 0.69 -4.22 -2.51
N GLN A 247 0.78 -3.77 -1.27
CA GLN A 247 0.44 -2.40 -0.87
C GLN A 247 1.41 -1.37 -1.45
N ASN A 248 0.90 -0.46 -2.28
CA ASN A 248 1.64 0.69 -2.83
C ASN A 248 1.04 2.04 -2.37
N ILE A 249 1.67 3.18 -2.70
CA ILE A 249 1.33 4.51 -2.14
C ILE A 249 -0.06 5.01 -2.53
N ASN A 250 -0.66 4.54 -3.63
CA ASN A 250 -2.06 4.82 -3.95
C ASN A 250 -3.03 4.36 -2.85
N TRP A 251 -2.69 3.31 -2.11
CA TRP A 251 -3.53 2.80 -1.03
C TRP A 251 -3.54 3.68 0.23
N TRP A 252 -2.62 4.65 0.34
CA TRP A 252 -2.37 5.41 1.59
C TRP A 252 -3.65 5.95 2.23
N GLU A 253 -4.55 6.57 1.44
CA GLU A 253 -5.77 7.18 1.97
C GLU A 253 -6.81 6.17 2.47
N LEU A 254 -6.71 4.90 2.04
CA LEU A 254 -7.61 3.82 2.42
C LEU A 254 -7.10 3.04 3.63
N ILE A 255 -5.78 2.84 3.72
CA ILE A 255 -5.19 1.94 4.71
C ILE A 255 -4.68 2.65 5.95
N ASN A 256 -4.29 3.92 5.85
CA ASN A 256 -3.56 4.56 6.91
C ASN A 256 -4.49 4.79 8.11
N ARG A 257 -4.19 4.13 9.24
CA ARG A 257 -5.05 4.12 10.45
C ARG A 257 -6.42 3.46 10.23
N ALA A 258 -6.54 2.61 9.22
CA ALA A 258 -7.75 1.82 9.02
C ALA A 258 -7.83 0.67 10.02
N GLN A 259 -9.04 0.18 10.28
CA GLN A 259 -9.24 -1.04 11.04
C GLN A 259 -9.01 -2.27 10.16
N VAL A 260 -8.64 -3.39 10.77
CA VAL A 260 -8.53 -4.70 10.11
C VAL A 260 -9.46 -5.69 10.81
N MET A 261 -9.81 -6.76 10.11
CA MET A 261 -10.51 -7.91 10.69
C MET A 261 -9.49 -8.98 11.07
N ASN A 262 -9.60 -9.55 12.27
CA ASN A 262 -8.90 -10.79 12.62
C ASN A 262 -9.75 -11.97 12.13
N LEU A 263 -9.19 -12.76 11.23
CA LEU A 263 -9.86 -13.86 10.54
C LEU A 263 -9.44 -15.22 11.09
N GLN A 264 -8.93 -15.28 12.31
CA GLN A 264 -8.53 -16.53 12.96
C GLN A 264 -9.66 -17.58 13.05
N GLU A 265 -10.92 -17.15 13.07
CA GLU A 265 -12.09 -18.04 13.10
C GLU A 265 -12.65 -18.37 11.71
N PHE A 266 -12.05 -17.84 10.64
CA PHE A 266 -12.38 -18.24 9.28
C PHE A 266 -11.70 -19.59 8.98
N PRO A 267 -12.21 -20.36 8.01
CA PRO A 267 -11.54 -21.55 7.50
C PRO A 267 -10.06 -21.30 7.16
N GLU A 268 -9.24 -22.32 7.40
CA GLU A 268 -7.78 -22.25 7.24
C GLU A 268 -7.38 -21.86 5.81
N ASP A 269 -8.10 -22.41 4.83
CA ASP A 269 -7.93 -22.19 3.39
C ASP A 269 -8.52 -20.88 2.87
N TYR A 270 -9.24 -20.11 3.70
CA TYR A 270 -9.83 -18.86 3.25
C TYR A 270 -8.77 -17.82 2.87
N GLN A 271 -8.77 -17.28 1.65
CA GLN A 271 -7.86 -16.20 1.25
C GLN A 271 -8.62 -14.87 1.14
N PRO A 272 -8.39 -13.89 2.03
CA PRO A 272 -8.96 -12.56 1.89
C PRO A 272 -8.48 -11.89 0.61
N ILE A 273 -9.36 -11.11 -0.01
CA ILE A 273 -9.07 -10.37 -1.24
C ILE A 273 -8.00 -9.30 -0.98
N TYR A 274 -8.04 -8.68 0.21
CA TYR A 274 -6.99 -7.79 0.72
C TYR A 274 -6.61 -8.24 2.13
N GLN A 275 -5.37 -8.71 2.29
CA GLN A 275 -4.83 -9.25 3.53
C GLN A 275 -3.63 -8.42 4.00
N PRO A 276 -3.79 -7.56 5.02
CA PRO A 276 -2.64 -7.02 5.73
C PRO A 276 -1.81 -8.16 6.32
N ILE A 277 -0.49 -8.02 6.27
CA ILE A 277 0.43 -8.98 6.88
C ILE A 277 0.75 -8.49 8.29
N ASP A 278 0.35 -9.25 9.29
CA ASP A 278 0.65 -8.97 10.69
C ASP A 278 2.17 -9.10 10.97
N THR A 279 2.61 -8.59 12.11
CA THR A 279 3.98 -8.76 12.57
C THR A 279 4.31 -10.24 12.75
N TRP A 280 5.53 -10.62 12.36
CA TRP A 280 6.03 -12.00 12.45
C TRP A 280 6.05 -12.57 13.88
N HIS A 281 5.90 -11.73 14.90
CA HIS A 281 5.79 -12.15 16.30
C HIS A 281 4.44 -12.77 16.67
N VAL A 282 3.36 -12.38 15.99
CA VAL A 282 1.99 -12.84 16.31
C VAL A 282 1.36 -13.55 15.12
N SER A 283 1.62 -13.07 13.90
CA SER A 283 1.25 -13.72 12.63
C SER A 283 -0.24 -14.06 12.52
N ARG A 284 -1.12 -13.14 12.93
CA ARG A 284 -2.57 -13.33 12.76
C ARG A 284 -2.96 -13.28 11.29
N LYS A 285 -3.96 -14.08 10.92
CA LYS A 285 -4.64 -13.98 9.61
C LYS A 285 -5.55 -12.76 9.64
N LEU A 286 -5.25 -11.76 8.81
CA LEU A 286 -5.99 -10.48 8.78
C LEU A 286 -6.73 -10.30 7.46
N GLY A 287 -7.75 -9.44 7.44
CA GLY A 287 -8.41 -9.02 6.20
C GLY A 287 -8.96 -7.60 6.26
N MET A 288 -9.06 -6.97 5.10
CA MET A 288 -9.73 -5.68 4.91
C MET A 288 -10.77 -5.69 3.79
N ILE A 289 -10.75 -6.72 2.93
CA ILE A 289 -11.83 -7.05 2.00
C ILE A 289 -12.03 -8.56 2.06
N ILE A 290 -13.24 -8.98 2.37
CA ILE A 290 -13.67 -10.38 2.42
C ILE A 290 -14.99 -10.53 1.67
N GLU A 291 -15.22 -11.72 1.12
CA GLU A 291 -16.51 -12.13 0.58
C GLU A 291 -16.83 -13.59 0.94
N ALA A 292 -18.12 -13.91 1.06
CA ALA A 292 -18.59 -15.26 1.32
C ALA A 292 -20.08 -15.41 0.98
N ASN A 293 -20.52 -16.65 0.78
CA ASN A 293 -21.92 -16.99 0.92
C ASN A 293 -22.24 -17.08 2.42
N VAL A 294 -23.29 -16.38 2.86
CA VAL A 294 -23.74 -16.37 4.26
C VAL A 294 -25.25 -16.55 4.26
N LEU A 295 -25.71 -17.55 5.01
CA LEU A 295 -27.10 -18.04 4.92
C LEU A 295 -27.42 -18.44 3.47
N LYS A 296 -28.44 -17.85 2.85
CA LYS A 296 -28.80 -18.10 1.44
C LYS A 296 -28.24 -17.04 0.48
N GLY A 297 -27.61 -15.99 1.01
CA GLY A 297 -27.22 -14.79 0.29
C GLY A 297 -25.72 -14.62 0.16
N LYS A 298 -25.31 -13.48 -0.40
CA LYS A 298 -23.92 -13.15 -0.67
C LYS A 298 -23.50 -11.92 0.11
N LEU A 299 -22.37 -12.01 0.80
CA LEU A 299 -21.81 -10.94 1.60
C LEU A 299 -20.48 -10.49 0.98
N LEU A 300 -20.30 -9.18 0.85
CA LEU A 300 -18.99 -8.55 0.75
C LEU A 300 -18.82 -7.61 1.94
N MET A 301 -17.68 -7.65 2.60
CA MET A 301 -17.40 -6.82 3.76
C MET A 301 -16.01 -6.19 3.62
N THR A 302 -15.93 -4.90 3.92
CA THR A 302 -14.67 -4.16 3.91
C THR A 302 -14.56 -3.23 5.11
N THR A 303 -13.33 -3.06 5.61
CA THR A 303 -13.01 -2.05 6.63
C THR A 303 -12.50 -0.74 6.04
N PHE A 304 -12.33 -0.67 4.72
CA PHE A 304 -11.98 0.57 4.04
C PHE A 304 -13.13 1.57 4.12
N ASP A 305 -12.79 2.82 4.45
CA ASP A 305 -13.76 3.91 4.32
C ASP A 305 -13.90 4.31 2.85
N ILE A 306 -14.93 3.73 2.23
CA ILE A 306 -15.36 3.97 0.86
C ILE A 306 -16.67 4.78 0.79
N ASN A 307 -17.02 5.51 1.86
CA ASN A 307 -18.26 6.28 1.97
C ASN A 307 -18.00 7.78 2.11
N SER A 308 -16.94 8.17 2.84
CA SER A 308 -16.75 9.55 3.26
C SER A 308 -15.96 10.36 2.23
N ASN A 309 -16.43 11.59 1.94
CA ASN A 309 -15.70 12.61 1.15
C ASN A 309 -15.24 12.15 -0.24
N LEU A 310 -16.06 11.37 -0.96
CA LEU A 310 -15.72 10.77 -2.27
C LEU A 310 -15.47 11.78 -3.39
N ASN A 311 -15.89 13.03 -3.22
CA ASN A 311 -15.55 14.13 -4.12
C ASN A 311 -14.06 14.54 -4.01
N LYS A 312 -13.41 14.28 -2.88
CA LYS A 312 -12.00 14.59 -2.62
C LYS A 312 -11.09 13.36 -2.59
N ARG A 313 -11.63 12.20 -2.17
CA ARG A 313 -10.89 10.94 -2.02
C ARG A 313 -11.03 10.08 -3.28
N ILE A 314 -10.11 10.28 -4.21
CA ILE A 314 -10.15 9.72 -5.56
C ILE A 314 -10.06 8.18 -5.52
N VAL A 315 -9.18 7.64 -4.68
CA VAL A 315 -8.94 6.19 -4.58
C VAL A 315 -10.12 5.51 -3.89
N ALA A 316 -10.66 6.11 -2.83
CA ALA A 316 -11.87 5.63 -2.17
C ALA A 316 -13.09 5.65 -3.10
N ARG A 317 -13.24 6.70 -3.91
CA ARG A 317 -14.29 6.77 -4.94
C ARG A 317 -14.13 5.65 -5.97
N GLN A 318 -12.93 5.43 -6.50
CA GLN A 318 -12.70 4.38 -7.48
C GLN A 318 -12.95 2.99 -6.88
N LEU A 319 -12.42 2.71 -5.68
CA LEU A 319 -12.60 1.41 -5.03
C LEU A 319 -14.08 1.14 -4.75
N ARG A 320 -14.83 2.15 -4.30
CA ARG A 320 -16.28 2.04 -4.13
C ARG A 320 -16.97 1.63 -5.43
N LYS A 321 -16.67 2.32 -6.53
CA LYS A 321 -17.25 1.99 -7.85
C LYS A 321 -16.93 0.54 -8.21
N SER A 322 -15.66 0.15 -8.13
CA SER A 322 -15.18 -1.19 -8.48
C SER A 322 -15.88 -2.29 -7.64
N ILE A 323 -16.08 -2.06 -6.34
CA ILE A 323 -16.85 -2.94 -5.46
C ILE A 323 -18.30 -3.06 -5.91
N LEU A 324 -18.96 -1.93 -6.19
CA LEU A 324 -20.38 -1.92 -6.57
C LEU A 324 -20.61 -2.54 -7.95
N GLU A 325 -19.72 -2.31 -8.92
CA GLU A 325 -19.77 -2.95 -10.25
C GLU A 325 -19.58 -4.45 -10.13
N TYR A 326 -18.56 -4.89 -9.38
CA TYR A 326 -18.32 -6.29 -9.11
C TYR A 326 -19.55 -6.97 -8.49
N MET A 327 -20.09 -6.42 -7.39
CA MET A 327 -21.25 -6.97 -6.71
C MET A 327 -22.52 -6.96 -7.57
N SER A 328 -22.66 -6.00 -8.48
CA SER A 328 -23.80 -5.92 -9.40
C SER A 328 -23.70 -6.92 -10.55
N GLY A 329 -22.49 -7.26 -10.97
CA GLY A 329 -22.23 -8.17 -12.09
C GLY A 329 -22.29 -9.66 -11.76
N ASP A 330 -22.24 -10.47 -12.82
CA ASP A 330 -22.26 -11.94 -12.74
C ASP A 330 -20.96 -12.55 -12.20
N SER A 331 -19.90 -11.74 -12.08
CA SER A 331 -18.63 -12.16 -11.50
C SER A 331 -18.70 -12.27 -9.97
N PHE A 332 -19.68 -11.65 -9.29
CA PHE A 332 -19.83 -11.77 -7.85
C PHE A 332 -20.37 -13.15 -7.47
N LYS A 333 -19.43 -14.08 -7.27
CA LYS A 333 -19.67 -15.50 -6.98
C LYS A 333 -18.71 -15.93 -5.86
N PRO A 334 -18.98 -15.55 -4.61
CA PRO A 334 -18.18 -16.03 -3.49
C PRO A 334 -18.12 -17.56 -3.51
N GLU A 335 -16.93 -18.13 -3.38
CA GLU A 335 -16.72 -19.57 -3.48
C GLU A 335 -17.01 -20.28 -2.16
N MET A 336 -16.69 -19.63 -1.04
CA MET A 336 -16.77 -20.23 0.28
C MET A 336 -18.05 -19.81 1.02
N THR A 337 -18.64 -20.77 1.74
CA THR A 337 -19.77 -20.51 2.64
C THR A 337 -19.27 -20.36 4.06
N LEU A 338 -19.68 -19.28 4.73
CA LEU A 338 -19.36 -19.00 6.13
C LEU A 338 -20.60 -19.10 7.01
N ASP A 339 -20.41 -19.63 8.22
CA ASP A 339 -21.42 -19.51 9.27
C ASP A 339 -21.58 -18.02 9.62
N ILE A 340 -22.83 -17.56 9.73
CA ILE A 340 -23.15 -16.19 10.13
C ILE A 340 -22.51 -15.81 11.47
N LYS A 341 -22.31 -16.79 12.36
CA LYS A 341 -21.64 -16.59 13.65
C LYS A 341 -20.22 -16.07 13.47
N VAL A 342 -19.47 -16.55 12.47
CA VAL A 342 -18.10 -16.07 12.20
C VAL A 342 -18.12 -14.59 11.80
N ILE A 343 -19.13 -14.15 11.04
CA ILE A 343 -19.30 -12.73 10.69
C ILE A 343 -19.71 -11.90 11.92
N HIS A 344 -20.61 -12.44 12.75
CA HIS A 344 -21.06 -11.79 13.98
C HIS A 344 -19.91 -11.58 14.97
N ASP A 345 -19.06 -12.59 15.12
CA ASP A 345 -17.92 -12.60 16.02
C ASP A 345 -16.92 -11.47 15.70
N LEU A 346 -16.83 -11.00 14.43
CA LEU A 346 -16.04 -9.82 14.05
C LEU A 346 -16.48 -8.53 14.77
N PHE A 347 -17.77 -8.42 15.12
CA PHE A 347 -18.35 -7.25 15.78
C PHE A 347 -18.44 -7.37 17.29
N GLU A 348 -18.28 -8.57 17.85
CA GLU A 348 -18.51 -8.83 19.28
C GLU A 348 -17.26 -9.29 20.03
N LYS A 349 -16.45 -10.17 19.44
CA LYS A 349 -15.29 -10.74 20.11
C LYS A 349 -14.12 -9.76 20.17
N GLU A 350 -13.30 -9.95 21.19
CA GLU A 350 -11.99 -9.30 21.30
C GLU A 350 -10.90 -10.34 21.17
N ALA A 351 -9.79 -9.96 20.55
CA ALA A 351 -8.64 -10.84 20.43
C ALA A 351 -7.99 -11.08 21.79
N THR A 352 -7.40 -12.26 21.95
CA THR A 352 -6.58 -12.55 23.13
C THR A 352 -5.43 -11.54 23.16
N LYS A 353 -5.24 -10.88 24.30
CA LYS A 353 -4.17 -9.88 24.44
C LYS A 353 -2.81 -10.53 24.24
N VAL A 354 -1.98 -9.91 23.43
CA VAL A 354 -0.58 -10.33 23.25
C VAL A 354 0.15 -10.15 24.57
N ASN A 355 0.83 -11.20 25.05
CA ASN A 355 1.69 -11.09 26.21
C ASN A 355 2.95 -10.30 25.82
N MET A 356 3.12 -9.12 26.41
CA MET A 356 4.22 -8.20 26.12
C MET A 356 5.48 -8.49 26.94
N PHE A 357 5.46 -9.50 27.81
CA PHE A 357 6.55 -9.81 28.73
C PHE A 357 7.25 -11.12 28.36
N THR A 358 8.56 -11.14 28.52
CA THR A 358 9.40 -12.34 28.36
C THR A 358 10.06 -12.72 29.68
N LYS A 359 10.41 -14.00 29.83
CA LYS A 359 11.28 -14.49 30.91
C LYS A 359 12.77 -14.31 30.58
N ASP A 360 13.09 -14.09 29.30
CA ASP A 360 14.45 -13.92 28.77
C ASP A 360 14.83 -12.44 28.66
N SER A 361 15.95 -12.15 27.98
CA SER A 361 16.39 -10.78 27.69
C SER A 361 15.46 -10.06 26.70
N PRO A 362 15.37 -8.72 26.76
CA PRO A 362 16.06 -7.78 27.67
C PRO A 362 15.32 -7.56 29.00
N ASP A 363 16.05 -7.11 30.04
CA ASP A 363 15.50 -6.88 31.39
C ASP A 363 14.31 -5.92 31.42
N GLU A 364 14.22 -5.00 30.47
CA GLU A 364 13.14 -4.00 30.31
C GLU A 364 11.78 -4.62 29.95
N LEU A 365 11.78 -5.88 29.48
CA LEU A 365 10.60 -6.67 29.15
C LEU A 365 10.28 -7.74 30.22
N LYS A 366 11.07 -7.82 31.30
CA LYS A 366 10.72 -8.67 32.44
C LYS A 366 9.65 -7.97 33.29
N PRO A 367 8.65 -8.69 33.83
CA PRO A 367 7.70 -8.10 34.77
C PRO A 367 8.44 -7.49 35.96
N LYS A 368 8.07 -6.27 36.36
CA LYS A 368 8.60 -5.71 37.61
C LYS A 368 8.11 -6.58 38.76
N ILE A 369 9.04 -7.16 39.51
CA ILE A 369 8.72 -7.83 40.77
C ILE A 369 8.29 -6.73 41.73
N ILE A 370 6.97 -6.61 41.98
CA ILE A 370 6.46 -5.80 43.08
C ILE A 370 6.80 -6.60 44.34
N ARG A 371 7.80 -6.13 45.08
CA ARG A 371 8.14 -6.68 46.41
C ARG A 371 7.23 -6.09 47.47
#